data_AF-A0A0F6TCM2-F1
#
_entry.id   AF-A0A0F6TCM2-F1
#
_cell.length_a   1.000
_cell.length_b   1.000
_cell.length_c   1.000
_cell.angle_alpha   90.00
_cell.angle_beta   90.00
_cell.angle_gamma   90.00
#
_symmetry.space_group_name_H-M   'P 1'
#
loop_
_entity.id
_entity.type
_entity.pdbx_description
1 polymer ?
#
loop_
_entity_poly.entity_id
_entity_poly.type
_entity_poly.pdbx_seq_one_letter_code
_entity_poly.pdbx_strand_id
1 'polypeptide(L)'
;MRFSTPLAAHTTPIDGLRIIDLTVHGDNRGWFKENWHAEKQTALLPEDFRPVQNNISFNAAPGVTRGLHAEPWDKYISVASGRVFGVWCDLREGSPTFGAVYTHEITPSVAVFVPRGVANGFQALEETAYTYLVNDHWHPHASYSFVNLADPQLGINWPIPLSESELSEKDLKHPLLIDAIPVPPKKILITGGGGQLATALAEIFPTAEVCTREEFDITGDIASARRWRDYGLIINAAAYTAVDEAERGAVTAWNINATAVAKLAKIAEKYHITLVHVSSEYVFDGTRTHTEDEPPSPLNVYGQSKAAGDIAAATATKHYIIRTSWVVGNGHNFVKTMASLANRGITPTVVDDQVGRLTFACDLAKAIKWVVEKQVPYGTYNFSNAGDVVSWADIADAVFRFFGKNTVMRSSTEEYFTDAHAPRPKNSTLSLDKITASGFSPRDWREGLNEYLKEL
;
A
#
# COMPACT_ATOMS: atom_id res chain seq x y z
N MET A 1 17.19 3.15 39.84
CA MET A 1 16.15 3.67 38.92
C MET A 1 16.22 5.19 38.92
N ARG A 2 16.24 5.84 37.75
CA ARG A 2 16.13 7.31 37.68
C ARG A 2 14.64 7.68 37.56
N PHE A 3 14.14 8.47 38.50
CA PHE A 3 12.78 8.99 38.42
C PHE A 3 12.74 10.26 37.58
N SER A 4 11.59 10.52 36.95
CA SER A 4 11.29 11.75 36.22
C SER A 4 12.11 12.00 34.93
N THR A 5 12.66 10.96 34.32
CA THR A 5 13.17 11.05 32.93
C THR A 5 12.01 11.43 31.99
N PRO A 6 12.17 12.42 31.09
CA PRO A 6 11.16 12.74 30.11
C PRO A 6 10.90 11.57 29.15
N LEU A 7 9.65 11.44 28.68
CA LEU A 7 9.28 10.47 27.65
C LEU A 7 10.06 10.78 26.35
N ALA A 8 10.84 9.82 25.87
CA ALA A 8 11.66 9.95 24.66
C ALA A 8 11.81 8.61 23.96
N ALA A 9 12.06 8.62 22.64
CA ALA A 9 12.36 7.42 21.87
C ALA A 9 13.73 7.54 21.19
N HIS A 10 14.47 6.45 21.21
CA HIS A 10 15.84 6.34 20.69
C HIS A 10 15.89 5.25 19.62
N THR A 11 16.57 5.53 18.52
CA THR A 11 16.82 4.55 17.46
C THR A 11 17.87 3.53 17.90
N THR A 12 17.84 2.37 17.26
CA THR A 12 18.84 1.31 17.44
C THR A 12 19.46 0.96 16.08
N PRO A 13 20.52 0.14 16.05
CA PRO A 13 21.06 -0.38 14.79
C PRO A 13 20.09 -1.28 14.00
N ILE A 14 19.03 -1.81 14.63
CA ILE A 14 17.98 -2.57 13.93
C ILE A 14 16.92 -1.59 13.45
N ASP A 15 16.66 -1.55 12.15
CA ASP A 15 15.73 -0.57 11.57
C ASP A 15 14.32 -0.70 12.17
N GLY A 16 13.76 0.43 12.62
CA GLY A 16 12.46 0.52 13.26
C GLY A 16 12.39 0.08 14.74
N LEU A 17 13.37 -0.67 15.27
CA LEU A 17 13.43 -1.02 16.69
C LEU A 17 13.78 0.24 17.51
N ARG A 18 12.98 0.55 18.53
CA ARG A 18 13.13 1.76 19.35
C ARG A 18 13.15 1.45 20.84
N ILE A 19 14.07 2.10 21.56
CA ILE A 19 14.08 2.14 23.03
C ILE A 19 13.37 3.40 23.49
N ILE A 20 12.51 3.27 24.48
CA ILE A 20 11.61 4.33 24.93
C ILE A 20 11.86 4.55 26.41
N ASP A 21 12.31 5.76 26.74
CA ASP A 21 12.39 6.20 28.13
C ASP A 21 10.98 6.51 28.62
N LEU A 22 10.53 5.82 29.67
CA LEU A 22 9.25 6.08 30.30
C LEU A 22 9.42 7.05 31.48
N THR A 23 8.52 8.02 31.57
CA THR A 23 8.41 8.85 32.76
C THR A 23 7.89 8.01 33.93
N VAL A 24 8.74 7.84 34.94
CA VAL A 24 8.38 7.15 36.19
C VAL A 24 8.40 8.13 37.35
N HIS A 25 7.30 8.19 38.09
CA HIS A 25 7.14 9.04 39.26
C HIS A 25 7.26 8.18 40.52
N GLY A 26 8.29 8.41 41.34
CA GLY A 26 8.48 7.73 42.61
C GLY A 26 7.96 8.56 43.80
N ASP A 27 7.38 7.89 44.79
CA ASP A 27 7.04 8.46 46.09
C ASP A 27 7.29 7.44 47.22
N ASN A 28 6.86 7.74 48.45
CA ASN A 28 7.02 6.85 49.60
C ASN A 28 6.18 5.56 49.54
N ARG A 29 5.30 5.40 48.55
CA ARG A 29 4.46 4.21 48.33
C ARG A 29 4.98 3.33 47.19
N GLY A 30 6.03 3.74 46.49
CA GLY A 30 6.60 3.03 45.36
C GLY A 30 6.75 3.95 44.14
N TRP A 31 6.28 3.49 42.98
CA TRP A 31 6.35 4.28 41.75
C TRP A 31 5.11 4.09 40.88
N PHE A 32 4.82 5.11 40.09
CA PHE A 32 3.75 5.15 39.09
C PHE A 32 4.34 5.44 37.71
N LYS A 33 3.79 4.81 36.67
CA LYS A 33 4.09 5.13 35.28
C LYS A 33 2.85 4.95 34.41
N GLU A 34 2.76 5.75 33.35
CA GLU A 34 1.87 5.46 32.23
C GLU A 34 2.59 4.48 31.30
N ASN A 35 2.34 3.18 31.49
CA ASN A 35 3.01 2.16 30.68
C ASN A 35 2.69 2.33 29.19
N TRP A 36 1.46 2.75 28.89
CA TRP A 36 0.98 3.12 27.57
C TRP A 36 -0.01 4.28 27.67
N HIS A 37 0.13 5.27 26.81
CA HIS A 37 -0.82 6.36 26.61
C HIS A 37 -0.90 6.68 25.10
N ALA A 38 -2.04 6.41 24.47
CA ALA A 38 -2.17 6.46 23.01
C ALA A 38 -1.62 7.76 22.40
N GLU A 39 -2.03 8.93 22.89
CA GLU A 39 -1.59 10.21 22.34
C GLU A 39 -0.07 10.46 22.47
N LYS A 40 0.49 10.29 23.68
CA LYS A 40 1.90 10.56 23.98
C LYS A 40 2.83 9.58 23.26
N GLN A 41 2.52 8.29 23.27
CA GLN A 41 3.37 7.26 22.67
C GLN A 41 3.21 7.20 21.14
N THR A 42 2.03 7.41 20.57
CA THR A 42 1.88 7.42 19.10
C THR A 42 2.66 8.56 18.46
N ALA A 43 2.91 9.67 19.16
CA ALA A 43 3.82 10.73 18.70
C ALA A 43 5.30 10.27 18.56
N LEU A 44 5.67 9.16 19.21
CA LEU A 44 7.03 8.62 19.24
C LEU A 44 7.19 7.30 18.48
N LEU A 45 6.09 6.74 17.97
CA LEU A 45 6.00 5.42 17.35
C LEU A 45 5.39 5.52 15.95
N PRO A 46 5.45 4.45 15.14
CA PRO A 46 4.70 4.41 13.89
C PRO A 46 3.21 4.72 14.12
N GLU A 47 2.64 5.57 13.27
CA GLU A 47 1.27 6.08 13.39
C GLU A 47 0.21 4.95 13.40
N ASP A 48 0.52 3.82 12.77
CA ASP A 48 -0.32 2.64 12.67
C ASP A 48 -0.16 1.64 13.82
N PHE A 49 0.67 1.93 14.82
CA PHE A 49 0.73 1.11 16.03
C PHE A 49 -0.48 1.38 16.94
N ARG A 50 -1.52 0.57 16.76
CA ARG A 50 -2.73 0.56 17.60
C ARG A 50 -2.86 -0.75 18.36
N PRO A 51 -2.47 -0.79 19.64
CA PRO A 51 -2.64 -1.98 20.48
C PRO A 51 -4.07 -2.49 20.51
N VAL A 52 -4.25 -3.79 20.30
CA VAL A 52 -5.55 -4.49 20.38
C VAL A 52 -5.58 -5.52 21.52
N GLN A 53 -4.42 -5.81 22.11
CA GLN A 53 -4.27 -6.81 23.15
C GLN A 53 -3.09 -6.43 24.07
N ASN A 54 -3.27 -6.68 25.37
CA ASN A 54 -2.23 -6.60 26.38
C ASN A 54 -1.96 -8.00 26.93
N ASN A 55 -0.68 -8.35 27.05
CA ASN A 55 -0.21 -9.62 27.53
C ASN A 55 0.72 -9.41 28.72
N ILE A 56 0.65 -10.32 29.70
CA ILE A 56 1.52 -10.32 30.86
C ILE A 56 2.06 -11.74 31.06
N SER A 57 3.35 -11.85 31.30
CA SER A 57 3.99 -13.07 31.77
C SER A 57 4.72 -12.80 33.07
N PHE A 58 4.44 -13.61 34.09
CA PHE A 58 5.18 -13.61 35.34
C PHE A 58 6.35 -14.58 35.25
N ASN A 59 7.53 -14.14 35.69
CA ASN A 59 8.76 -14.92 35.69
C ASN A 59 9.27 -14.95 37.14
N ALA A 60 9.14 -16.11 37.78
CA ALA A 60 9.25 -16.25 39.23
C ALA A 60 10.70 -16.28 39.76
N ALA A 61 11.68 -16.48 38.89
CA ALA A 61 13.09 -16.61 39.26
C ALA A 61 14.02 -15.91 38.25
N PRO A 62 15.21 -15.46 38.69
CA PRO A 62 16.30 -15.11 37.78
C PRO A 62 16.63 -16.28 36.85
N GLY A 63 17.01 -15.99 35.61
CA GLY A 63 17.41 -16.99 34.62
C GLY A 63 16.25 -17.55 33.78
N VAL A 64 14.99 -17.24 34.11
CA VAL A 64 13.85 -17.55 33.22
C VAL A 64 14.05 -16.82 31.90
N THR A 65 14.27 -17.59 30.84
CA THR A 65 14.64 -17.09 29.52
C THR A 65 13.60 -17.51 28.50
N ARG A 66 13.06 -16.54 27.76
CA ARG A 66 12.07 -16.77 26.69
C ARG A 66 12.73 -16.47 25.35
N GLY A 67 12.59 -17.42 24.41
CA GLY A 67 13.34 -17.42 23.15
C GLY A 67 13.04 -16.26 22.19
N LEU A 68 13.77 -16.23 21.07
CA LEU A 68 13.69 -15.20 20.04
C LEU A 68 12.59 -15.52 19.03
N HIS A 69 11.45 -14.85 19.16
CA HIS A 69 10.28 -15.05 18.30
C HIS A 69 10.04 -13.80 17.46
N ALA A 70 10.01 -13.95 16.14
CA ALA A 70 9.70 -12.90 15.17
C ALA A 70 8.25 -13.07 14.71
N GLU A 71 7.35 -12.33 15.36
CA GLU A 71 5.93 -12.37 15.05
C GLU A 71 5.55 -11.46 13.88
N PRO A 72 4.42 -11.76 13.20
CA PRO A 72 3.94 -10.98 12.07
C PRO A 72 3.22 -9.68 12.48
N TRP A 73 3.51 -9.14 13.67
CA TRP A 73 2.93 -7.92 14.23
C TRP A 73 3.93 -7.15 15.07
N ASP A 74 3.62 -5.90 15.38
CA ASP A 74 4.46 -5.06 16.21
C ASP A 74 4.18 -5.30 17.69
N LYS A 75 5.21 -5.12 18.53
CA LYS A 75 5.09 -5.19 19.98
C LYS A 75 5.52 -3.90 20.63
N TYR A 76 4.89 -3.57 21.74
CA TYR A 76 5.39 -2.59 22.68
C TYR A 76 5.59 -3.27 24.02
N ILE A 77 6.84 -3.37 24.46
CA ILE A 77 7.28 -4.16 25.60
C ILE A 77 7.65 -3.24 26.75
N SER A 78 7.33 -3.64 27.97
CA SER A 78 7.89 -3.07 29.19
C SER A 78 7.83 -4.10 30.33
N VAL A 79 8.19 -3.69 31.54
CA VAL A 79 8.00 -4.49 32.76
C VAL A 79 7.09 -3.75 33.73
N ALA A 80 6.12 -4.44 34.32
CA ALA A 80 5.31 -3.92 35.41
C ALA A 80 6.07 -3.95 36.75
N SER A 81 7.04 -4.85 36.90
CA SER A 81 7.98 -4.92 38.02
C SER A 81 9.22 -5.74 37.63
N GLY A 82 10.31 -5.61 38.38
CA GLY A 82 11.56 -6.34 38.14
C GLY A 82 12.43 -5.74 37.04
N ARG A 83 13.34 -6.56 36.50
CA ARG A 83 14.21 -6.20 35.38
C ARG A 83 14.49 -7.41 34.49
N VAL A 84 14.59 -7.17 33.18
CA VAL A 84 14.98 -8.20 32.21
C VAL A 84 16.12 -7.72 31.32
N PHE A 85 16.94 -8.65 30.85
CA PHE A 85 17.83 -8.44 29.71
C PHE A 85 17.09 -8.80 28.43
N GLY A 86 16.71 -7.80 27.64
CA GLY A 86 16.04 -7.96 26.35
C GLY A 86 17.04 -8.16 25.22
N VAL A 87 16.65 -9.00 24.26
CA VAL A 87 17.44 -9.33 23.06
C VAL A 87 16.52 -9.28 21.85
N TRP A 88 16.98 -8.61 20.80
CA TRP A 88 16.29 -8.53 19.52
C TRP A 88 17.20 -8.92 18.37
N CYS A 89 16.65 -9.64 17.39
CA CYS A 89 17.34 -10.04 16.17
C CYS A 89 16.47 -9.76 14.95
N ASP A 90 16.98 -9.09 13.93
CA ASP A 90 16.21 -8.81 12.72
C ASP A 90 16.10 -10.06 11.83
N LEU A 91 14.88 -10.58 11.64
CA LEU A 91 14.63 -11.73 10.76
C LEU A 91 13.82 -11.33 9.52
N ARG A 92 13.73 -10.05 9.17
CA ARG A 92 12.95 -9.58 8.02
C ARG A 92 13.67 -9.85 6.69
N GLU A 93 12.97 -10.49 5.77
CA GLU A 93 13.48 -10.76 4.41
C GLU A 93 13.90 -9.46 3.71
N GLY A 94 15.10 -9.44 3.14
CA GLY A 94 15.64 -8.29 2.40
C GLY A 94 16.01 -7.08 3.28
N SER A 95 15.92 -7.19 4.60
CA SER A 95 16.33 -6.10 5.50
C SER A 95 17.83 -5.83 5.40
N PRO A 96 18.27 -4.56 5.33
CA PRO A 96 19.70 -4.22 5.39
C PRO A 96 20.33 -4.57 6.75
N THR A 97 19.52 -4.81 7.78
CA THR A 97 19.95 -5.18 9.13
C THR A 97 19.65 -6.64 9.46
N PHE A 98 19.34 -7.50 8.48
CA PHE A 98 19.06 -8.93 8.72
C PHE A 98 20.19 -9.61 9.53
N GLY A 99 19.80 -10.35 10.57
CA GLY A 99 20.71 -11.00 11.51
C GLY A 99 21.36 -10.07 12.54
N ALA A 100 21.18 -8.74 12.43
CA ALA A 100 21.70 -7.82 13.43
C ALA A 100 21.02 -8.06 14.78
N VAL A 101 21.83 -8.03 15.84
CA VAL A 101 21.40 -8.23 17.22
C VAL A 101 21.53 -6.93 18.00
N TYR A 102 20.50 -6.64 18.81
CA TYR A 102 20.53 -5.54 19.77
C TYR A 102 20.10 -6.05 21.14
N THR A 103 20.75 -5.58 22.19
CA THR A 103 20.43 -5.96 23.57
C THR A 103 20.26 -4.73 24.45
N HIS A 104 19.37 -4.83 25.43
CA HIS A 104 19.12 -3.73 26.37
C HIS A 104 18.50 -4.24 27.66
N GLU A 105 18.87 -3.65 28.80
CA GLU A 105 18.18 -3.93 30.06
C GLU A 105 16.86 -3.16 30.11
N ILE A 106 15.76 -3.85 30.38
CA ILE A 106 14.44 -3.26 30.57
C ILE A 106 14.15 -3.22 32.06
N THR A 107 14.06 -2.00 32.58
CA THR A 107 13.54 -1.70 33.93
C THR A 107 12.17 -1.02 33.79
N PRO A 108 11.43 -0.70 34.88
CA PRO A 108 10.12 -0.11 34.70
C PRO A 108 10.14 1.28 34.05
N SER A 109 11.30 1.96 33.97
CA SER A 109 11.50 3.21 33.22
C SER A 109 11.85 3.01 31.75
N VAL A 110 11.83 1.78 31.23
CA VAL A 110 12.14 1.47 29.85
C VAL A 110 10.96 0.73 29.20
N ALA A 111 10.63 1.15 27.99
CA ALA A 111 9.81 0.38 27.06
C ALA A 111 10.59 0.16 25.76
N VAL A 112 10.15 -0.83 24.98
CA VAL A 112 10.77 -1.14 23.69
C VAL A 112 9.68 -1.35 22.65
N PHE A 113 9.75 -0.63 21.55
CA PHE A 113 8.92 -0.91 20.38
C PHE A 113 9.68 -1.84 19.45
N VAL A 114 9.07 -2.98 19.16
CA VAL A 114 9.63 -4.06 18.32
C VAL A 114 8.79 -4.17 17.05
N PRO A 115 9.35 -3.85 15.89
CA PRO A 115 8.66 -4.01 14.61
C PRO A 115 8.34 -5.47 14.31
N ARG A 116 7.28 -5.68 13.52
CA ARG A 116 6.99 -6.96 12.85
C ARG A 116 8.26 -7.57 12.25
N GLY A 117 8.48 -8.84 12.55
CA GLY A 117 9.60 -9.62 12.00
C GLY A 117 10.95 -9.41 12.69
N VAL A 118 11.04 -8.50 13.66
CA VAL A 118 12.18 -8.45 14.58
C VAL A 118 11.91 -9.44 15.71
N ALA A 119 12.76 -10.46 15.80
CA ALA A 119 12.66 -11.49 16.82
C ALA A 119 12.90 -10.88 18.21
N ASN A 120 12.02 -11.16 19.16
CA ASN A 120 12.11 -10.68 20.54
C ASN A 120 12.33 -11.84 21.50
N GLY A 121 13.33 -11.73 22.38
CA GLY A 121 13.60 -12.63 23.49
C GLY A 121 14.05 -11.86 24.73
N PHE A 122 14.02 -12.50 25.89
CA PHE A 122 14.54 -11.89 27.12
C PHE A 122 14.95 -12.93 28.16
N GLN A 123 15.79 -12.50 29.11
CA GLN A 123 16.13 -13.24 30.32
C GLN A 123 15.75 -12.39 31.55
N ALA A 124 14.93 -12.95 32.44
CA ALA A 124 14.61 -12.30 33.72
C ALA A 124 15.86 -12.30 34.62
N LEU A 125 16.23 -11.14 35.15
CA LEU A 125 17.39 -11.02 36.06
C LEU A 125 16.96 -11.05 37.53
N GLU A 126 15.66 -10.94 37.78
CA GLU A 126 14.98 -11.09 39.07
C GLU A 126 13.51 -11.45 38.84
N GLU A 127 12.75 -11.65 39.91
CA GLU A 127 11.29 -11.83 39.80
C GLU A 127 10.67 -10.66 39.03
N THR A 128 10.03 -10.96 37.90
CA THR A 128 9.63 -9.93 36.93
C THR A 128 8.24 -10.22 36.35
N ALA A 129 7.37 -9.21 36.43
CA ALA A 129 6.13 -9.14 35.64
C ALA A 129 6.42 -8.43 34.31
N TYR A 130 6.64 -9.20 33.25
CA TYR A 130 6.89 -8.69 31.89
C TYR A 130 5.56 -8.43 31.18
N THR A 131 5.40 -7.27 30.56
CA THR A 131 4.18 -6.85 29.86
C THR A 131 4.47 -6.44 28.43
N TYR A 132 3.57 -6.81 27.51
CA TYR A 132 3.67 -6.35 26.14
C TYR A 132 2.30 -6.14 25.52
N LEU A 133 2.21 -5.10 24.69
CA LEU A 133 1.07 -4.80 23.84
C LEU A 133 1.37 -5.26 22.42
N VAL A 134 0.33 -5.69 21.71
CA VAL A 134 0.41 -6.09 20.29
C VAL A 134 -0.70 -5.43 19.48
N ASN A 135 -0.43 -5.13 18.20
CA ASN A 135 -1.40 -4.55 17.27
C ASN A 135 -2.11 -5.62 16.38
N ASP A 136 -1.86 -6.89 16.65
CA ASP A 136 -2.57 -8.03 16.06
C ASP A 136 -2.84 -9.13 17.09
N HIS A 137 -3.88 -9.92 16.84
CA HIS A 137 -4.19 -11.09 17.64
C HIS A 137 -3.34 -12.29 17.21
N TRP A 138 -3.04 -13.15 18.17
CA TRP A 138 -2.49 -14.46 17.88
C TRP A 138 -3.44 -15.22 16.96
N HIS A 139 -2.89 -15.88 15.95
CA HIS A 139 -3.64 -16.74 15.06
C HIS A 139 -2.83 -18.02 14.78
N PRO A 140 -3.46 -19.21 14.80
CA PRO A 140 -2.76 -20.48 14.62
C PRO A 140 -2.14 -20.64 13.24
N HIS A 141 -2.71 -19.97 12.23
CA HIS A 141 -2.26 -20.06 10.83
C HIS A 141 -1.36 -18.89 10.40
N ALA A 142 -0.96 -18.00 11.32
CA ALA A 142 0.00 -16.96 10.98
C ALA A 142 1.40 -17.57 10.82
N SER A 143 2.21 -17.01 9.93
CA SER A 143 3.61 -17.42 9.80
C SER A 143 4.42 -16.78 10.93
N TYR A 144 5.11 -17.61 11.70
CA TYR A 144 6.01 -17.19 12.77
C TYR A 144 7.42 -17.61 12.41
N SER A 145 8.36 -16.69 12.56
CA SER A 145 9.78 -17.00 12.44
C SER A 145 10.42 -17.07 13.82
N PHE A 146 11.45 -17.89 13.93
CA PHE A 146 12.16 -18.15 15.16
C PHE A 146 13.64 -18.28 14.86
N VAL A 147 14.48 -17.90 15.81
CA VAL A 147 15.91 -18.18 15.77
C VAL A 147 16.36 -18.70 17.12
N ASN A 148 17.34 -19.61 17.10
CA ASN A 148 17.88 -20.22 18.30
C ASN A 148 18.62 -19.18 19.15
N LEU A 149 18.24 -19.09 20.42
CA LEU A 149 18.85 -18.18 21.40
C LEU A 149 20.30 -18.54 21.78
N ALA A 150 20.73 -19.77 21.46
CA ALA A 150 22.09 -20.26 21.64
C ALA A 150 22.91 -20.25 20.34
N ASP A 151 22.40 -19.66 19.26
CA ASP A 151 23.14 -19.58 18.00
C ASP A 151 24.42 -18.75 18.18
N PRO A 152 25.61 -19.33 17.95
CA PRO A 152 26.88 -18.62 18.11
C PRO A 152 27.04 -17.42 17.16
N GLN A 153 26.38 -17.42 16.00
CA GLN A 153 26.42 -16.30 15.05
C GLN A 153 25.74 -15.04 15.59
N LEU A 154 24.77 -15.20 16.50
CA LEU A 154 24.09 -14.06 17.12
C LEU A 154 24.95 -13.37 18.18
N GLY A 155 25.99 -14.03 18.71
CA GLY A 155 26.94 -13.43 19.65
C GLY A 155 26.30 -12.88 20.93
N ILE A 156 25.18 -13.47 21.37
CA ILE A 156 24.42 -12.96 22.52
C ILE A 156 25.14 -13.30 23.82
N ASN A 157 25.56 -12.26 24.54
CA ASN A 157 26.14 -12.38 25.88
C ASN A 157 25.03 -12.39 26.93
N TRP A 158 24.41 -13.55 27.14
CA TRP A 158 23.39 -13.74 28.17
C TRP A 158 23.97 -13.50 29.59
N PRO A 159 23.38 -12.63 30.42
CA PRO A 159 23.89 -12.33 31.77
C PRO A 159 24.01 -13.55 32.69
N ILE A 160 23.06 -14.47 32.59
CA ILE A 160 23.09 -15.78 33.24
C ILE A 160 23.33 -16.82 32.15
N PRO A 161 24.30 -17.74 32.29
CA PRO A 161 24.56 -18.77 31.30
C PRO A 161 23.29 -19.55 30.94
N LEU A 162 23.12 -19.86 29.66
CA LEU A 162 21.94 -20.60 29.18
C LEU A 162 21.84 -22.01 29.79
N SER A 163 22.98 -22.61 30.16
CA SER A 163 23.05 -23.88 30.90
C SER A 163 22.47 -23.80 32.32
N GLU A 164 22.35 -22.60 32.88
CA GLU A 164 21.80 -22.31 34.21
C GLU A 164 20.43 -21.62 34.13
N SER A 165 19.90 -21.43 32.91
CA SER A 165 18.66 -20.72 32.65
C SER A 165 17.47 -21.67 32.54
N GLU A 166 16.29 -21.23 32.95
CA GLU A 166 15.05 -21.96 32.69
C GLU A 166 14.53 -21.62 31.28
N LEU A 167 14.49 -22.63 30.41
CA LEU A 167 14.14 -22.51 28.99
C LEU A 167 13.01 -23.47 28.63
N SER A 168 12.17 -23.08 27.66
CA SER A 168 11.18 -24.01 27.11
C SER A 168 11.84 -25.03 26.17
N GLU A 169 11.32 -26.26 26.13
CA GLU A 169 11.80 -27.27 25.15
C GLU A 169 11.65 -26.79 23.70
N LYS A 170 10.66 -25.93 23.44
CA LYS A 170 10.41 -25.38 22.11
C LYS A 170 11.55 -24.46 21.69
N ASP A 171 11.97 -23.56 22.58
CA ASP A 171 13.03 -22.59 22.29
C ASP A 171 14.38 -23.26 22.04
N LEU A 172 14.66 -24.38 22.72
CA LEU A 172 15.86 -25.19 22.49
C LEU A 172 15.94 -25.78 21.08
N LYS A 173 14.78 -26.01 20.45
CA LYS A 173 14.65 -26.67 19.14
C LYS A 173 14.51 -25.69 17.97
N HIS A 174 14.56 -24.38 18.22
CA HIS A 174 14.50 -23.38 17.16
C HIS A 174 15.71 -23.49 16.22
N PRO A 175 15.55 -23.13 14.93
CA PRO A 175 16.62 -23.22 13.95
C PRO A 175 17.72 -22.20 14.23
N LEU A 176 18.95 -22.52 13.81
CA LEU A 176 20.01 -21.51 13.71
C LEU A 176 19.62 -20.44 12.69
N LEU A 177 20.23 -19.26 12.75
CA LEU A 177 20.00 -18.12 11.86
C LEU A 177 20.13 -18.49 10.39
N ILE A 178 21.11 -19.35 10.07
CA ILE A 178 21.33 -19.83 8.69
C ILE A 178 20.15 -20.67 8.17
N ASP A 179 19.40 -21.31 9.06
CA ASP A 179 18.23 -22.15 8.75
C ASP A 179 16.90 -21.48 9.12
N ALA A 180 16.96 -20.24 9.66
CA ALA A 180 15.78 -19.50 10.07
C ALA A 180 15.02 -19.02 8.83
N ILE A 181 13.71 -19.23 8.79
CA ILE A 181 12.85 -18.76 7.71
C ILE A 181 12.63 -17.25 7.90
N PRO A 182 13.07 -16.37 6.98
CA PRO A 182 12.86 -14.93 7.14
C PRO A 182 11.36 -14.57 7.13
N VAL A 183 11.01 -13.50 7.82
CA VAL A 183 9.66 -12.93 7.78
C VAL A 183 9.51 -12.12 6.49
N PRO A 184 8.62 -12.53 5.55
CA PRO A 184 8.49 -11.85 4.27
C PRO A 184 7.88 -10.45 4.44
N PRO A 185 8.06 -9.55 3.47
CA PRO A 185 7.34 -8.27 3.45
C PRO A 185 5.82 -8.50 3.43
N LYS A 186 5.06 -7.46 3.79
CA LYS A 186 3.61 -7.51 3.62
C LYS A 186 3.26 -7.62 2.13
N LYS A 187 2.20 -8.39 1.84
CA LYS A 187 1.70 -8.67 0.50
C LYS A 187 1.12 -7.42 -0.16
N ILE A 188 1.11 -7.45 -1.49
CA ILE A 188 0.46 -6.47 -2.35
C ILE A 188 -0.72 -7.16 -3.03
N LEU A 189 -1.90 -6.57 -2.98
CA LEU A 189 -3.08 -7.01 -3.73
C LEU A 189 -3.30 -6.09 -4.93
N ILE A 190 -3.44 -6.65 -6.12
CA ILE A 190 -3.90 -5.94 -7.33
C ILE A 190 -5.25 -6.53 -7.73
N THR A 191 -6.30 -5.71 -7.75
CA THR A 191 -7.63 -6.13 -8.21
C THR A 191 -7.87 -5.70 -9.67
N GLY A 192 -8.71 -6.44 -10.39
CA GLY A 192 -8.96 -6.17 -11.81
C GLY A 192 -7.97 -6.86 -12.73
N GLY A 193 -7.44 -8.00 -12.29
CA GLY A 193 -6.59 -8.89 -13.06
C GLY A 193 -7.19 -9.18 -14.43
N GLY A 194 -6.32 -9.21 -15.46
CA GLY A 194 -6.71 -9.29 -16.87
C GLY A 194 -7.01 -7.93 -17.52
N GLY A 195 -7.13 -6.85 -16.74
CA GLY A 195 -7.22 -5.49 -17.26
C GLY A 195 -5.86 -4.90 -17.68
N GLN A 196 -5.88 -3.93 -18.59
CA GLN A 196 -4.67 -3.32 -19.18
C GLN A 196 -3.66 -2.83 -18.13
N LEU A 197 -4.15 -2.15 -17.08
CA LEU A 197 -3.31 -1.64 -16.01
C LEU A 197 -2.84 -2.74 -15.05
N ALA A 198 -3.71 -3.69 -14.69
CA ALA A 198 -3.34 -4.79 -13.80
C ALA A 198 -2.22 -5.65 -14.40
N THR A 199 -2.24 -5.89 -15.72
CA THR A 199 -1.14 -6.55 -16.44
C THR A 199 0.17 -5.78 -16.30
N ALA A 200 0.17 -4.46 -16.55
CA ALA A 200 1.37 -3.64 -16.41
C ALA A 200 1.88 -3.54 -14.96
N LEU A 201 0.96 -3.53 -13.98
CA LEU A 201 1.30 -3.55 -12.56
C LEU A 201 1.94 -4.89 -12.16
N ALA A 202 1.44 -6.01 -12.67
CA ALA A 202 1.98 -7.34 -12.38
C ALA A 202 3.46 -7.48 -12.80
N GLU A 203 3.85 -6.84 -13.91
CA GLU A 203 5.25 -6.85 -14.37
C GLU A 203 6.20 -6.13 -13.41
N ILE A 204 5.76 -5.03 -12.79
CA ILE A 204 6.61 -4.21 -11.90
C ILE A 204 6.45 -4.54 -10.41
N PHE A 205 5.42 -5.31 -10.05
CA PHE A 205 5.17 -5.90 -8.73
C PHE A 205 5.09 -7.44 -8.84
N PRO A 206 6.21 -8.13 -9.11
CA PRO A 206 6.20 -9.56 -9.45
C PRO A 206 5.72 -10.47 -8.30
N THR A 207 5.73 -9.99 -7.07
CA THR A 207 5.27 -10.71 -5.87
C THR A 207 3.83 -10.37 -5.47
N ALA A 208 3.14 -9.53 -6.24
CA ALA A 208 1.76 -9.16 -5.94
C ALA A 208 0.79 -10.30 -6.22
N GLU A 209 -0.21 -10.44 -5.36
CA GLU A 209 -1.41 -11.22 -5.64
C GLU A 209 -2.28 -10.43 -6.63
N VAL A 210 -2.34 -10.88 -7.87
CA VAL A 210 -3.16 -10.27 -8.93
C VAL A 210 -4.44 -11.09 -9.05
N CYS A 211 -5.58 -10.50 -8.70
CA CYS A 211 -6.86 -11.20 -8.76
C CYS A 211 -7.73 -10.70 -9.91
N THR A 212 -8.22 -11.61 -10.73
CA THR A 212 -9.37 -11.36 -11.61
C THR A 212 -10.66 -11.21 -10.80
N ARG A 213 -11.76 -10.85 -11.46
CA ARG A 213 -13.08 -10.79 -10.81
C ARG A 213 -13.53 -12.15 -10.32
N GLU A 214 -13.23 -13.21 -11.06
CA GLU A 214 -13.63 -14.59 -10.72
C GLU A 214 -12.91 -15.10 -9.47
N GLU A 215 -11.66 -14.67 -9.25
CA GLU A 215 -10.87 -15.02 -8.06
C GLU A 215 -11.22 -14.14 -6.85
N PHE A 216 -11.50 -12.85 -7.10
CA PHE A 216 -11.87 -11.90 -6.05
C PHE A 216 -12.82 -10.82 -6.58
N ASP A 217 -14.11 -11.03 -6.38
CA ASP A 217 -15.14 -10.05 -6.70
C ASP A 217 -15.23 -8.97 -5.60
N ILE A 218 -14.72 -7.78 -5.90
CA ILE A 218 -14.75 -6.62 -4.99
C ILE A 218 -16.16 -6.16 -4.61
N THR A 219 -17.18 -6.56 -5.36
CA THR A 219 -18.58 -6.22 -5.07
C THR A 219 -19.22 -7.13 -4.01
N GLY A 220 -18.64 -8.31 -3.76
CA GLY A 220 -19.13 -9.31 -2.81
C GLY A 220 -18.87 -8.98 -1.33
N ASP A 221 -18.88 -10.01 -0.48
CA ASP A 221 -18.37 -9.90 0.89
C ASP A 221 -16.85 -10.13 0.88
N ILE A 222 -16.13 -9.04 1.14
CA ILE A 222 -14.67 -9.03 1.07
C ILE A 222 -14.02 -8.93 2.46
N ALA A 223 -14.80 -8.75 3.53
CA ALA A 223 -14.26 -8.48 4.86
C ALA A 223 -13.42 -9.65 5.41
N SER A 224 -13.80 -10.88 5.11
CA SER A 224 -13.11 -12.12 5.50
C SER A 224 -12.43 -12.84 4.34
N ALA A 225 -12.39 -12.24 3.14
CA ALA A 225 -11.86 -12.90 1.94
C ALA A 225 -10.36 -13.24 2.04
N ARG A 226 -9.64 -12.57 2.94
CA ARG A 226 -8.22 -12.77 3.20
C ARG A 226 -7.82 -12.32 4.60
N ARG A 227 -6.67 -12.77 5.09
CA ARG A 227 -6.04 -12.23 6.30
C ARG A 227 -5.45 -10.86 5.97
N TRP A 228 -6.28 -9.83 5.97
CA TRP A 228 -5.93 -8.46 5.54
C TRP A 228 -4.68 -7.88 6.19
N ARG A 229 -4.32 -8.33 7.39
CA ARG A 229 -3.10 -7.92 8.09
C ARG A 229 -1.80 -8.36 7.43
N ASP A 230 -1.87 -9.38 6.58
CA ASP A 230 -0.73 -9.80 5.76
C ASP A 230 -0.44 -8.83 4.62
N TYR A 231 -1.36 -7.90 4.32
CA TYR A 231 -1.25 -6.97 3.19
C TYR A 231 -0.79 -5.60 3.67
N GLY A 232 0.05 -4.96 2.86
CA GLY A 232 0.57 -3.60 3.09
C GLY A 232 0.08 -2.61 2.04
N LEU A 233 -0.39 -3.12 0.89
CA LEU A 233 -0.85 -2.32 -0.24
C LEU A 233 -2.01 -3.02 -0.96
N ILE A 234 -3.05 -2.25 -1.29
CA ILE A 234 -4.11 -2.63 -2.22
C ILE A 234 -4.06 -1.65 -3.39
N ILE A 235 -3.91 -2.15 -4.61
CA ILE A 235 -4.01 -1.39 -5.85
C ILE A 235 -5.30 -1.80 -6.54
N ASN A 236 -6.30 -0.93 -6.48
CA ASN A 236 -7.58 -1.14 -7.12
C ASN A 236 -7.55 -0.64 -8.57
N ALA A 237 -7.27 -1.56 -9.50
CA ALA A 237 -7.39 -1.34 -10.94
C ALA A 237 -8.70 -1.92 -11.53
N ALA A 238 -9.63 -2.39 -10.69
CA ALA A 238 -10.93 -2.87 -11.13
C ALA A 238 -11.90 -1.69 -11.30
N ALA A 239 -12.60 -1.66 -12.43
CA ALA A 239 -13.61 -0.64 -12.72
C ALA A 239 -14.63 -1.17 -13.74
N TYR A 240 -15.83 -0.63 -13.70
CA TYR A 240 -16.78 -0.73 -14.81
C TYR A 240 -16.50 0.43 -15.78
N THR A 241 -15.96 0.13 -16.96
CA THR A 241 -15.45 1.14 -17.91
C THR A 241 -16.30 1.30 -19.18
N ALA A 242 -17.43 0.59 -19.28
CA ALA A 242 -18.34 0.72 -20.41
C ALA A 242 -19.22 1.97 -20.25
N VAL A 243 -18.68 3.12 -20.68
CA VAL A 243 -19.26 4.46 -20.45
C VAL A 243 -20.71 4.56 -20.93
N ASP A 244 -20.99 4.16 -22.17
CA ASP A 244 -22.34 4.25 -22.75
C ASP A 244 -23.31 3.22 -22.15
N GLU A 245 -22.81 2.08 -21.69
CA GLU A 245 -23.65 1.08 -21.00
C GLU A 245 -24.03 1.53 -19.58
N ALA A 246 -23.18 2.32 -18.93
CA ALA A 246 -23.44 2.82 -17.58
C ALA A 246 -24.73 3.66 -17.49
N GLU A 247 -25.11 4.38 -18.55
CA GLU A 247 -26.36 5.14 -18.62
C GLU A 247 -27.60 4.25 -18.50
N ARG A 248 -27.53 3.01 -19.01
CA ARG A 248 -28.61 2.02 -18.91
C ARG A 248 -28.43 1.09 -17.71
N GLY A 249 -27.21 0.96 -17.21
CA GLY A 249 -26.77 0.02 -16.17
C GLY A 249 -26.23 0.71 -14.92
N ALA A 250 -26.86 1.80 -14.47
CA ALA A 250 -26.34 2.63 -13.38
C ALA A 250 -26.02 1.82 -12.12
N VAL A 251 -26.89 0.90 -11.71
CA VAL A 251 -26.66 0.07 -10.51
C VAL A 251 -25.34 -0.69 -10.58
N THR A 252 -25.00 -1.30 -11.73
CA THR A 252 -23.75 -2.03 -11.91
C THR A 252 -22.54 -1.11 -11.83
N ALA A 253 -22.61 0.04 -12.51
CA ALA A 253 -21.54 1.04 -12.46
C ALA A 253 -21.31 1.54 -11.02
N TRP A 254 -22.36 1.88 -10.28
CA TRP A 254 -22.28 2.33 -8.89
C TRP A 254 -21.78 1.24 -7.94
N ASN A 255 -22.22 0.00 -8.10
CA ASN A 255 -21.77 -1.12 -7.28
C ASN A 255 -20.26 -1.36 -7.41
N ILE A 256 -19.72 -1.31 -8.63
CA ILE A 256 -18.31 -1.55 -8.91
C ILE A 256 -17.45 -0.31 -8.61
N ASN A 257 -17.84 0.86 -9.13
CA ASN A 257 -17.00 2.06 -9.08
C ASN A 257 -17.10 2.83 -7.77
N ALA A 258 -18.16 2.64 -6.96
CA ALA A 258 -18.36 3.37 -5.71
C ALA A 258 -18.48 2.43 -4.49
N THR A 259 -19.48 1.56 -4.46
CA THR A 259 -19.77 0.72 -3.28
C THR A 259 -18.62 -0.24 -2.96
N ALA A 260 -18.06 -0.91 -3.98
CA ALA A 260 -16.91 -1.78 -3.78
C ALA A 260 -15.66 -1.01 -3.31
N VAL A 261 -15.47 0.22 -3.81
CA VAL A 261 -14.37 1.09 -3.38
C VAL A 261 -14.51 1.48 -1.90
N ALA A 262 -15.73 1.78 -1.44
CA ALA A 262 -15.99 2.04 -0.03
C ALA A 262 -15.66 0.83 0.87
N LYS A 263 -15.94 -0.39 0.40
CA LYS A 263 -15.55 -1.62 1.12
C LYS A 263 -14.03 -1.76 1.20
N LEU A 264 -13.32 -1.53 0.09
CA LEU A 264 -11.86 -1.57 0.05
C LEU A 264 -11.24 -0.49 0.96
N ALA A 265 -11.76 0.73 0.94
CA ALA A 265 -11.31 1.83 1.80
C ALA A 265 -11.52 1.51 3.28
N LYS A 266 -12.67 0.94 3.65
CA LYS A 266 -12.94 0.49 5.02
C LYS A 266 -11.96 -0.58 5.49
N ILE A 267 -11.61 -1.53 4.61
CA ILE A 267 -10.58 -2.54 4.90
C ILE A 267 -9.22 -1.88 5.06
N ALA A 268 -8.87 -0.98 4.14
CA ALA A 268 -7.59 -0.30 4.14
C ALA A 268 -7.38 0.51 5.43
N GLU A 269 -8.39 1.28 5.85
CA GLU A 269 -8.36 2.03 7.11
C GLU A 269 -8.27 1.10 8.31
N LYS A 270 -9.11 0.06 8.38
CA LYS A 270 -9.15 -0.88 9.51
C LYS A 270 -7.82 -1.61 9.74
N TYR A 271 -7.11 -1.95 8.67
CA TYR A 271 -5.88 -2.74 8.72
C TYR A 271 -4.62 -1.94 8.40
N HIS A 272 -4.73 -0.62 8.30
CA HIS A 272 -3.64 0.31 7.98
C HIS A 272 -2.90 -0.05 6.68
N ILE A 273 -3.65 -0.48 5.67
CA ILE A 273 -3.14 -0.82 4.34
C ILE A 273 -3.17 0.45 3.50
N THR A 274 -2.13 0.69 2.69
CA THR A 274 -2.17 1.76 1.69
C THR A 274 -3.16 1.37 0.59
N LEU A 275 -4.10 2.25 0.24
CA LEU A 275 -5.04 2.05 -0.86
C LEU A 275 -4.67 2.95 -2.04
N VAL A 276 -4.31 2.35 -3.18
CA VAL A 276 -4.26 3.05 -4.46
C VAL A 276 -5.58 2.80 -5.18
N HIS A 277 -6.33 3.85 -5.51
CA HIS A 277 -7.54 3.77 -6.32
C HIS A 277 -7.33 4.48 -7.66
N VAL A 278 -7.53 3.76 -8.75
CA VAL A 278 -7.42 4.33 -10.10
C VAL A 278 -8.76 4.94 -10.48
N SER A 279 -8.75 6.23 -10.79
CA SER A 279 -9.91 7.01 -11.17
C SER A 279 -9.79 7.54 -12.60
N SER A 280 -10.67 8.47 -12.99
CA SER A 280 -10.81 8.96 -14.36
C SER A 280 -10.98 10.47 -14.40
N GLU A 281 -10.60 11.08 -15.51
CA GLU A 281 -10.94 12.45 -15.89
C GLU A 281 -12.46 12.70 -16.00
N TYR A 282 -13.27 11.65 -16.19
CA TYR A 282 -14.73 11.76 -16.30
C TYR A 282 -15.41 12.21 -14.99
N VAL A 283 -14.65 12.37 -13.90
CA VAL A 283 -15.13 13.03 -12.69
C VAL A 283 -15.36 14.54 -12.89
N PHE A 284 -14.95 15.10 -14.03
CA PHE A 284 -15.10 16.51 -14.38
C PHE A 284 -15.97 16.74 -15.62
N ASP A 285 -16.37 18.00 -15.80
CA ASP A 285 -17.23 18.46 -16.91
C ASP A 285 -16.49 18.67 -18.25
N GLY A 286 -15.15 18.73 -18.22
CA GLY A 286 -14.34 18.95 -19.41
C GLY A 286 -14.35 20.37 -19.95
N THR A 287 -14.55 21.38 -19.10
CA THR A 287 -14.58 22.79 -19.50
C THR A 287 -13.21 23.47 -19.49
N ARG A 288 -12.19 22.84 -18.88
CA ARG A 288 -10.84 23.40 -18.69
C ARG A 288 -9.80 22.29 -18.50
N THR A 289 -8.54 22.65 -18.32
CA THR A 289 -7.56 21.74 -17.70
C THR A 289 -7.90 21.56 -16.22
N HIS A 290 -8.03 20.32 -15.78
CA HIS A 290 -8.51 19.97 -14.44
C HIS A 290 -7.36 19.71 -13.47
N THR A 291 -7.49 20.23 -12.25
CA THR A 291 -6.51 20.07 -11.15
C THR A 291 -7.04 19.15 -10.05
N GLU A 292 -6.18 18.64 -9.18
CA GLU A 292 -6.57 17.68 -8.15
C GLU A 292 -7.53 18.23 -7.11
N ASP A 293 -7.45 19.53 -6.79
CA ASP A 293 -8.30 20.21 -5.81
C ASP A 293 -9.65 20.66 -6.40
N GLU A 294 -9.90 20.41 -7.69
CA GLU A 294 -11.16 20.77 -8.32
C GLU A 294 -12.30 19.86 -7.81
N PRO A 295 -13.44 20.45 -7.38
CA PRO A 295 -14.63 19.66 -7.04
C PRO A 295 -15.14 18.86 -8.25
N PRO A 296 -15.57 17.60 -8.06
CA PRO A 296 -16.13 16.81 -9.16
C PRO A 296 -17.37 17.45 -9.80
N SER A 297 -17.43 17.40 -11.13
CA SER A 297 -18.52 17.91 -11.98
C SER A 297 -18.90 16.93 -13.12
N PRO A 298 -19.13 15.64 -12.83
CA PRO A 298 -19.27 14.62 -13.86
C PRO A 298 -20.54 14.78 -14.71
N LEU A 299 -20.42 14.59 -16.03
CA LEU A 299 -21.54 14.74 -16.97
C LEU A 299 -22.41 13.49 -17.14
N ASN A 300 -21.89 12.31 -16.83
CA ASN A 300 -22.52 11.02 -17.12
C ASN A 300 -22.45 10.05 -15.95
N VAL A 301 -23.20 8.95 -16.01
CA VAL A 301 -23.32 7.97 -14.92
C VAL A 301 -21.97 7.31 -14.58
N TYR A 302 -21.14 7.03 -15.59
CA TYR A 302 -19.79 6.51 -15.36
C TYR A 302 -18.97 7.49 -14.51
N GLY A 303 -18.89 8.76 -14.91
CA GLY A 303 -18.19 9.82 -14.20
C GLY A 303 -18.72 10.03 -12.78
N GLN A 304 -20.04 10.03 -12.59
CA GLN A 304 -20.68 10.12 -11.28
C GLN A 304 -20.27 8.97 -10.37
N SER A 305 -20.30 7.73 -10.87
CA SER A 305 -19.89 6.56 -10.11
C SER A 305 -18.39 6.57 -9.76
N LYS A 306 -17.53 7.08 -10.65
CA LYS A 306 -16.09 7.27 -10.39
C LYS A 306 -15.82 8.37 -9.37
N ALA A 307 -16.54 9.49 -9.43
CA ALA A 307 -16.42 10.56 -8.45
C ALA A 307 -16.87 10.09 -7.05
N ALA A 308 -17.93 9.28 -6.97
CA ALA A 308 -18.32 8.63 -5.72
C ALA A 308 -17.25 7.65 -5.22
N GLY A 309 -16.58 6.94 -6.14
CA GLY A 309 -15.40 6.13 -5.84
C GLY A 309 -14.23 6.91 -5.25
N ASP A 310 -13.91 8.09 -5.79
CA ASP A 310 -12.88 8.99 -5.24
C ASP A 310 -13.20 9.37 -3.80
N ILE A 311 -14.43 9.82 -3.55
CA ILE A 311 -14.89 10.19 -2.20
C ILE A 311 -14.77 9.00 -1.25
N ALA A 312 -15.17 7.80 -1.70
CA ALA A 312 -15.08 6.59 -0.90
C ALA A 312 -13.62 6.20 -0.60
N ALA A 313 -12.73 6.24 -1.59
CA ALA A 313 -11.32 5.93 -1.43
C ALA A 313 -10.62 6.89 -0.45
N ALA A 314 -10.99 8.18 -0.47
CA ALA A 314 -10.45 9.20 0.41
C ALA A 314 -10.78 8.99 1.90
N THR A 315 -11.72 8.09 2.23
CA THR A 315 -12.02 7.72 3.63
C THR A 315 -10.93 6.86 4.27
N ALA A 316 -10.04 6.25 3.47
CA ALA A 316 -8.84 5.60 3.98
C ALA A 316 -7.74 6.64 4.18
N THR A 317 -7.16 6.74 5.37
CA THR A 317 -6.15 7.76 5.68
C THR A 317 -4.91 7.62 4.79
N LYS A 318 -4.48 6.38 4.52
CA LYS A 318 -3.35 6.05 3.64
C LYS A 318 -3.86 5.77 2.22
N HIS A 319 -4.20 6.80 1.46
CA HIS A 319 -4.70 6.63 0.09
C HIS A 319 -3.90 7.38 -0.97
N TYR A 320 -3.89 6.82 -2.18
CA TYR A 320 -3.56 7.51 -3.42
C TYR A 320 -4.72 7.34 -4.39
N ILE A 321 -5.37 8.44 -4.76
CA ILE A 321 -6.34 8.44 -5.87
C ILE A 321 -5.60 8.90 -7.11
N ILE A 322 -5.49 8.03 -8.12
CA ILE A 322 -4.79 8.35 -9.37
C ILE A 322 -5.83 8.56 -10.47
N ARG A 323 -6.18 9.81 -10.77
CA ARG A 323 -7.09 10.16 -11.87
C ARG A 323 -6.31 10.08 -13.18
N THR A 324 -6.79 9.29 -14.14
CA THR A 324 -6.12 9.14 -15.44
C THR A 324 -7.08 9.34 -16.60
N SER A 325 -6.57 9.35 -17.83
CA SER A 325 -7.34 9.52 -19.06
C SER A 325 -6.81 8.62 -20.17
N TRP A 326 -7.71 8.16 -21.04
CA TRP A 326 -7.38 7.58 -22.35
C TRP A 326 -6.32 6.47 -22.29
N VAL A 327 -6.56 5.47 -21.44
CA VAL A 327 -5.58 4.41 -21.12
C VAL A 327 -5.35 3.46 -22.30
N VAL A 328 -4.08 3.21 -22.61
CA VAL A 328 -3.59 2.31 -23.67
C VAL A 328 -2.63 1.29 -23.08
N GLY A 329 -2.92 0.00 -23.23
CA GLY A 329 -2.04 -1.08 -22.76
C GLY A 329 -2.39 -2.42 -23.40
N ASN A 330 -2.06 -3.52 -22.72
CA ASN A 330 -2.34 -4.84 -23.25
C ASN A 330 -3.82 -5.21 -23.08
N GLY A 331 -4.66 -4.82 -24.05
CA GLY A 331 -6.08 -5.16 -24.12
C GLY A 331 -6.76 -4.47 -25.30
N HIS A 332 -8.09 -4.42 -25.31
CA HIS A 332 -8.82 -3.60 -26.29
C HIS A 332 -8.70 -2.11 -25.94
N ASN A 333 -8.27 -1.29 -26.91
CA ASN A 333 -8.16 0.16 -26.75
C ASN A 333 -8.23 0.87 -28.11
N PHE A 334 -8.40 2.19 -28.07
CA PHE A 334 -8.54 3.03 -29.26
C PHE A 334 -7.36 2.90 -30.23
N VAL A 335 -6.12 2.92 -29.73
CA VAL A 335 -4.91 2.85 -30.58
C VAL A 335 -4.84 1.53 -31.34
N LYS A 336 -5.09 0.39 -30.67
CA LYS A 336 -5.16 -0.93 -31.34
C LYS A 336 -6.28 -0.99 -32.37
N THR A 337 -7.44 -0.40 -32.09
CA THR A 337 -8.54 -0.32 -33.06
C THR A 337 -8.14 0.49 -34.30
N MET A 338 -7.51 1.67 -34.12
CA MET A 338 -7.04 2.49 -35.24
C MET A 338 -5.94 1.78 -36.05
N ALA A 339 -4.98 1.12 -35.39
CA ALA A 339 -3.94 0.35 -36.06
C ALA A 339 -4.53 -0.81 -36.89
N SER A 340 -5.52 -1.52 -36.36
CA SER A 340 -6.24 -2.57 -37.09
C SER A 340 -6.96 -2.03 -38.33
N LEU A 341 -7.65 -0.89 -38.22
CA LEU A 341 -8.33 -0.26 -39.35
C LEU A 341 -7.33 0.22 -40.42
N ALA A 342 -6.22 0.83 -40.02
CA ALA A 342 -5.15 1.26 -40.91
C ALA A 342 -4.56 0.08 -41.70
N ASN A 343 -4.26 -1.03 -41.04
CA ASN A 343 -3.78 -2.26 -41.67
C ASN A 343 -4.79 -2.86 -42.66
N ARG A 344 -6.09 -2.75 -42.36
CA ARG A 344 -7.18 -3.19 -43.23
C ARG A 344 -7.52 -2.19 -44.35
N GLY A 345 -6.86 -1.03 -44.38
CA GLY A 345 -7.13 0.02 -45.37
C GLY A 345 -8.49 0.70 -45.21
N ILE A 346 -9.09 0.64 -44.02
CA ILE A 346 -10.38 1.27 -43.71
C ILE A 346 -10.11 2.64 -43.11
N THR A 347 -10.72 3.69 -43.67
CA THR A 347 -10.61 5.06 -43.15
C THR A 347 -11.85 5.38 -42.30
N PRO A 348 -11.74 5.41 -40.95
CA PRO A 348 -12.86 5.74 -40.08
C PRO A 348 -13.13 7.25 -40.03
N THR A 349 -14.31 7.61 -39.55
CA THR A 349 -14.60 8.95 -39.01
C THR A 349 -14.24 8.95 -37.52
N VAL A 350 -13.62 10.01 -37.03
CA VAL A 350 -13.16 10.15 -35.64
C VAL A 350 -13.49 11.55 -35.12
N VAL A 351 -13.88 11.62 -33.84
CA VAL A 351 -14.24 12.87 -33.16
C VAL A 351 -13.02 13.81 -33.04
N ASP A 352 -13.22 15.09 -33.36
CA ASP A 352 -12.16 16.11 -33.40
C ASP A 352 -12.32 17.24 -32.37
N ASP A 353 -13.45 17.29 -31.65
CA ASP A 353 -13.74 18.31 -30.62
C ASP A 353 -13.69 17.76 -29.18
N GLN A 354 -13.19 16.54 -29.01
CA GLN A 354 -12.81 15.94 -27.71
C GLN A 354 -11.30 15.83 -27.63
N VAL A 355 -10.69 16.56 -26.69
CA VAL A 355 -9.23 16.70 -26.57
C VAL A 355 -8.70 16.16 -25.24
N GLY A 356 -7.47 15.67 -25.24
CA GLY A 356 -6.84 15.08 -24.06
C GLY A 356 -5.43 14.58 -24.35
N ARG A 357 -4.96 13.67 -23.50
CA ARG A 357 -3.68 12.95 -23.65
C ARG A 357 -3.88 11.47 -23.43
N LEU A 358 -3.20 10.66 -24.24
CA LEU A 358 -3.10 9.22 -24.00
C LEU A 358 -2.39 8.95 -22.66
N THR A 359 -2.70 7.80 -22.06
CA THR A 359 -1.93 7.28 -20.93
C THR A 359 -1.54 5.83 -21.17
N PHE A 360 -0.26 5.53 -21.27
CA PHE A 360 0.20 4.16 -21.38
C PHE A 360 0.12 3.46 -20.02
N ALA A 361 -0.48 2.28 -19.99
CA ALA A 361 -0.69 1.50 -18.77
C ALA A 361 0.62 1.21 -18.03
N CYS A 362 1.73 1.01 -18.76
CA CYS A 362 3.06 0.84 -18.18
C CYS A 362 3.59 2.10 -17.50
N ASP A 363 3.29 3.29 -18.03
CA ASP A 363 3.70 4.56 -17.41
C ASP A 363 2.81 4.90 -16.22
N LEU A 364 1.52 4.61 -16.29
CA LEU A 364 0.60 4.71 -15.15
C LEU A 364 1.02 3.77 -14.01
N ALA A 365 1.40 2.53 -14.34
CA ALA A 365 1.94 1.59 -13.36
C ALA A 365 3.24 2.13 -12.71
N LYS A 366 4.16 2.72 -13.49
CA LYS A 366 5.38 3.37 -12.96
C LYS A 366 5.05 4.56 -12.04
N ALA A 367 4.06 5.37 -12.38
CA ALA A 367 3.62 6.49 -11.53
C ALA A 367 3.02 6.00 -10.21
N ILE A 368 2.19 4.94 -10.25
CA ILE A 368 1.66 4.28 -9.04
C ILE A 368 2.81 3.75 -8.16
N LYS A 369 3.76 3.05 -8.78
CA LYS A 369 4.94 2.53 -8.06
C LYS A 369 5.76 3.66 -7.43
N TRP A 370 5.95 4.75 -8.16
CA TRP A 370 6.66 5.93 -7.67
C TRP A 370 6.04 6.49 -6.40
N VAL A 371 4.74 6.82 -6.40
CA VAL A 371 4.09 7.45 -5.23
C VAL A 371 4.13 6.53 -4.01
N VAL A 372 4.00 5.21 -4.23
CA VAL A 372 4.07 4.20 -3.17
C VAL A 372 5.50 4.07 -2.61
N GLU A 373 6.49 3.80 -3.46
CA GLU A 373 7.87 3.51 -3.02
C GLU A 373 8.58 4.75 -2.47
N LYS A 374 8.28 5.94 -3.01
CA LYS A 374 8.82 7.22 -2.51
C LYS A 374 8.04 7.78 -1.32
N GLN A 375 6.94 7.15 -0.93
CA GLN A 375 6.07 7.60 0.16
C GLN A 375 5.71 9.09 0.01
N VAL A 376 5.36 9.48 -1.22
CA VAL A 376 4.89 10.83 -1.54
C VAL A 376 3.66 11.13 -0.66
N PRO A 377 3.39 12.38 -0.22
CA PRO A 377 2.22 12.63 0.62
C PRO A 377 0.92 12.03 0.07
N TYR A 378 0.18 11.31 0.92
CA TYR A 378 -1.10 10.70 0.54
C TYR A 378 -2.09 11.74 -0.01
N GLY A 379 -2.96 11.31 -0.92
CA GLY A 379 -3.98 12.17 -1.51
C GLY A 379 -4.29 11.84 -2.96
N THR A 380 -4.88 12.81 -3.66
CA THR A 380 -5.22 12.68 -5.09
C THR A 380 -4.08 13.19 -5.97
N TYR A 381 -3.81 12.48 -7.06
CA TYR A 381 -2.83 12.81 -8.10
C TYR A 381 -3.47 12.60 -9.46
N ASN A 382 -3.29 13.56 -10.35
CA ASN A 382 -3.62 13.42 -11.74
C ASN A 382 -2.44 12.79 -12.49
N PHE A 383 -2.74 11.86 -13.39
CA PHE A 383 -1.73 11.26 -14.24
C PHE A 383 -2.24 10.94 -15.64
N SER A 384 -1.60 11.57 -16.62
CA SER A 384 -1.51 11.11 -18.00
C SER A 384 -0.06 11.21 -18.47
N ASN A 385 0.26 10.70 -19.65
CA ASN A 385 1.53 11.04 -20.27
C ASN A 385 1.62 12.56 -20.53
N ALA A 386 2.84 13.10 -20.59
CA ALA A 386 3.08 14.49 -20.94
C ALA A 386 2.91 14.72 -22.46
N GLY A 387 3.09 15.97 -22.90
CA GLY A 387 3.04 16.35 -24.32
C GLY A 387 1.91 17.33 -24.64
N ASP A 388 1.70 17.56 -25.92
CA ASP A 388 0.61 18.39 -26.43
C ASP A 388 -0.76 17.76 -26.16
N VAL A 389 -1.77 18.62 -26.00
CA VAL A 389 -3.18 18.21 -25.86
C VAL A 389 -3.78 18.17 -27.25
N VAL A 390 -4.34 17.02 -27.64
CA VAL A 390 -4.81 16.78 -29.01
C VAL A 390 -6.15 16.06 -29.04
N SER A 391 -6.82 16.06 -30.19
CA SER A 391 -8.08 15.36 -30.36
C SER A 391 -7.91 13.85 -30.56
N TRP A 392 -8.99 13.09 -30.44
CA TRP A 392 -8.99 11.69 -30.87
C TRP A 392 -8.63 11.52 -32.35
N ALA A 393 -9.07 12.44 -33.21
CA ALA A 393 -8.72 12.42 -34.63
C ALA A 393 -7.23 12.69 -34.87
N ASP A 394 -6.58 13.55 -34.10
CA ASP A 394 -5.13 13.75 -34.16
C ASP A 394 -4.35 12.49 -33.75
N ILE A 395 -4.82 11.77 -32.74
CA ILE A 395 -4.23 10.48 -32.35
C ILE A 395 -4.41 9.46 -33.46
N ALA A 396 -5.60 9.37 -34.04
CA ALA A 396 -5.87 8.45 -35.14
C ALA A 396 -5.00 8.78 -36.36
N ASP A 397 -4.83 10.05 -36.70
CA ASP A 397 -3.92 10.50 -37.74
C ASP A 397 -2.47 10.10 -37.46
N ALA A 398 -2.00 10.24 -36.22
CA ALA A 398 -0.66 9.81 -35.83
C ALA A 398 -0.47 8.29 -36.04
N VAL A 399 -1.48 7.49 -35.67
CA VAL A 399 -1.47 6.03 -35.92
C VAL A 399 -1.48 5.73 -37.42
N PHE A 400 -2.35 6.37 -38.20
CA PHE A 400 -2.44 6.12 -39.64
C PHE A 400 -1.15 6.50 -40.38
N ARG A 401 -0.54 7.64 -40.01
CA ARG A 401 0.75 8.08 -40.56
C ARG A 401 1.87 7.08 -40.24
N PHE A 402 1.88 6.48 -39.05
CA PHE A 402 2.86 5.44 -38.69
C PHE A 402 2.81 4.25 -39.66
N PHE A 403 1.60 3.82 -40.07
CA PHE A 403 1.40 2.75 -41.06
C PHE A 403 1.45 3.22 -42.53
N GLY A 404 1.88 4.46 -42.79
CA GLY A 404 1.96 5.03 -44.14
C GLY A 404 0.60 5.20 -44.83
N LYS A 405 -0.47 5.44 -44.07
CA LYS A 405 -1.84 5.64 -44.57
C LYS A 405 -2.24 7.12 -44.56
N ASN A 406 -3.29 7.44 -45.30
CA ASN A 406 -3.91 8.78 -45.32
C ASN A 406 -4.58 9.10 -43.98
N THR A 407 -4.84 10.38 -43.73
CA THR A 407 -5.53 10.87 -42.53
C THR A 407 -6.96 10.34 -42.42
N VAL A 408 -7.48 10.27 -41.20
CA VAL A 408 -8.86 9.86 -40.93
C VAL A 408 -9.86 10.95 -41.30
N MET A 409 -11.14 10.59 -41.44
CA MET A 409 -12.20 11.60 -41.53
C MET A 409 -12.47 12.17 -40.13
N ARG A 410 -12.76 13.47 -40.06
CA ARG A 410 -12.99 14.20 -38.81
C ARG A 410 -14.46 14.55 -38.67
N SER A 411 -14.97 14.55 -37.45
CA SER A 411 -16.36 14.93 -37.16
C SER A 411 -16.46 15.58 -35.78
N SER A 412 -17.46 16.44 -35.59
CA SER A 412 -17.81 16.93 -34.25
C SER A 412 -18.48 15.83 -33.40
N THR A 413 -18.51 16.01 -32.09
CA THR A 413 -19.22 15.09 -31.19
C THR A 413 -20.71 15.01 -31.55
N GLU A 414 -21.32 16.14 -31.93
CA GLU A 414 -22.74 16.21 -32.30
C GLU A 414 -23.06 15.42 -33.57
N GLU A 415 -22.20 15.51 -34.59
CA GLU A 415 -22.36 14.76 -35.84
C GLU A 415 -22.03 13.27 -35.69
N TYR A 416 -21.02 12.94 -34.88
CA TYR A 416 -20.53 11.58 -34.72
C TYR A 416 -21.54 10.67 -34.01
N PHE A 417 -22.25 11.22 -33.02
CA PHE A 417 -23.22 10.46 -32.24
C PHE A 417 -24.66 10.85 -32.60
N THR A 418 -25.24 10.12 -33.55
CA THR A 418 -26.63 10.31 -33.97
C THR A 418 -27.65 9.66 -33.03
N ASP A 419 -27.20 8.74 -32.17
CA ASP A 419 -28.01 8.03 -31.17
C ASP A 419 -27.70 8.49 -29.74
N ALA A 420 -28.60 8.13 -28.80
CA ALA A 420 -28.42 8.42 -27.38
C ALA A 420 -27.14 7.74 -26.83
N HIS A 421 -26.15 8.55 -26.47
CA HIS A 421 -24.86 8.15 -25.91
C HIS A 421 -24.59 8.92 -24.62
N ALA A 422 -23.66 8.44 -23.80
CA ALA A 422 -23.26 9.14 -22.59
C ALA A 422 -22.55 10.45 -22.96
N PRO A 423 -22.94 11.61 -22.39
CA PRO A 423 -22.26 12.88 -22.62
C PRO A 423 -20.77 12.78 -22.28
N ARG A 424 -19.88 13.10 -23.22
CA ARG A 424 -18.43 13.02 -23.02
C ARG A 424 -17.84 14.41 -22.75
N PRO A 425 -16.88 14.54 -21.79
CA PRO A 425 -16.17 15.79 -21.58
C PRO A 425 -15.44 16.23 -22.86
N LYS A 426 -15.55 17.50 -23.25
CA LYS A 426 -14.81 18.03 -24.42
C LYS A 426 -13.32 18.17 -24.16
N ASN A 427 -12.93 18.43 -22.91
CA ASN A 427 -11.54 18.52 -22.48
C ASN A 427 -11.24 17.51 -21.37
N SER A 428 -10.47 16.47 -21.69
CA SER A 428 -9.99 15.45 -20.77
C SER A 428 -8.62 15.78 -20.15
N THR A 429 -8.13 17.01 -20.31
CA THR A 429 -6.78 17.38 -19.89
C THR A 429 -6.69 17.50 -18.37
N LEU A 430 -5.79 16.71 -17.79
CA LEU A 430 -5.41 16.81 -16.39
C LEU A 430 -4.10 17.59 -16.24
N SER A 431 -4.01 18.47 -15.24
CA SER A 431 -2.72 19.03 -14.83
C SER A 431 -1.81 17.93 -14.30
N LEU A 432 -0.51 18.01 -14.59
CA LEU A 432 0.50 17.07 -14.13
C LEU A 432 1.42 17.69 -13.05
N ASP A 433 1.14 18.92 -12.62
CA ASP A 433 2.03 19.70 -11.77
C ASP A 433 2.34 18.98 -10.45
N LYS A 434 1.34 18.37 -9.82
CA LYS A 434 1.49 17.70 -8.52
C LYS A 434 2.34 16.43 -8.62
N ILE A 435 2.10 15.59 -9.63
CA ILE A 435 2.91 14.38 -9.82
C ILE A 435 4.34 14.73 -10.23
N THR A 436 4.53 15.80 -11.03
CA THR A 436 5.87 16.30 -11.38
C THR A 436 6.60 16.91 -10.18
N ALA A 437 5.90 17.64 -9.32
CA ALA A 437 6.46 18.17 -8.07
C ALA A 437 6.89 17.06 -7.09
N SER A 438 6.32 15.85 -7.20
CA SER A 438 6.77 14.68 -6.44
C SER A 438 8.11 14.09 -6.92
N GLY A 439 8.65 14.58 -8.05
CA GLY A 439 9.88 14.10 -8.68
C GLY A 439 9.66 13.08 -9.81
N PHE A 440 8.42 12.69 -10.11
CA PHE A 440 8.12 11.82 -11.26
C PHE A 440 8.08 12.63 -12.56
N SER A 441 8.71 12.14 -13.62
CA SER A 441 8.66 12.79 -14.95
C SER A 441 7.79 11.99 -15.90
N PRO A 442 6.56 12.44 -16.22
CA PRO A 442 5.71 11.74 -17.18
C PRO A 442 6.34 11.76 -18.57
N ARG A 443 6.44 10.58 -19.20
CA ARG A 443 6.92 10.43 -20.59
C ARG A 443 5.95 11.12 -21.55
N ASP A 444 6.47 11.67 -22.65
CA ASP A 444 5.66 12.24 -23.72
C ASP A 444 4.80 11.15 -24.40
N TRP A 445 3.51 11.43 -24.63
CA TRP A 445 2.58 10.45 -25.17
C TRP A 445 2.91 10.06 -26.63
N ARG A 446 3.56 10.93 -27.40
CA ARG A 446 3.96 10.63 -28.79
C ARG A 446 5.11 9.65 -28.84
N GLU A 447 6.04 9.76 -27.90
CA GLU A 447 7.11 8.78 -27.72
C GLU A 447 6.50 7.42 -27.34
N GLY A 448 5.62 7.40 -26.34
CA GLY A 448 4.92 6.18 -25.92
C GLY A 448 4.08 5.56 -27.04
N LEU A 449 3.42 6.37 -27.87
CA LEU A 449 2.64 5.89 -29.01
C LEU A 449 3.54 5.20 -30.04
N ASN A 450 4.66 5.82 -30.40
CA ASN A 450 5.60 5.24 -31.34
C ASN A 450 6.21 3.92 -30.85
N GLU A 451 6.52 3.81 -29.55
CA GLU A 451 6.98 2.55 -28.96
C GLU A 451 5.89 1.48 -29.00
N TYR A 452 4.70 1.81 -28.53
CA TYR A 452 3.57 0.89 -28.50
C TYR A 452 3.21 0.36 -29.91
N LEU A 453 3.23 1.22 -30.93
CA LEU A 453 2.95 0.82 -32.31
C LEU A 453 4.03 -0.07 -32.94
N LYS A 454 5.29 -0.02 -32.47
CA LYS A 454 6.35 -0.93 -32.93
C LYS A 454 6.20 -2.34 -32.39
N GLU A 455 5.50 -2.49 -31.28
CA GLU A 455 5.22 -3.78 -30.63
C GLU A 455 3.94 -4.47 -31.15
N LEU A 456 3.09 -3.73 -31.90
CA LEU A 456 1.91 -4.25 -32.59
C LEU A 456 2.27 -4.86 -33.95
#